data_AF-A0AA35VYY2-F1
#
_entry.id   AF-A0AA35VYY2-F1
#
_cell.length_a   1.000
_cell.length_b   1.000
_cell.length_c   1.000
_cell.angle_alpha   90.00
_cell.angle_beta   90.00
_cell.angle_gamma   90.00
#
_symmetry.space_group_name_H-M   'P 1'
#
loop_
_entity.id
_entity.type
_entity.pdbx_description
1 polymer ?
#
loop_
_entity_poly.entity_id
_entity_poly.type
_entity_poly.pdbx_seq_one_letter_code
_entity_poly.pdbx_strand_id
1 'polypeptide(L)'
;MMMAALQKNLPISLVDMSKKQIKISFKFVVVEKLKDQLLENNEKTKWVPGFVKEKRFHNWLENARYWAISRSRFWGTPLPISISEDGVDIEAIGSVEELERISGVKVTDLHHHKIDHITIPSPRGEKFGVLHHVEDVFDCWFESGSMPYSLPF
;
A
#
# COMPACT_ATOMS: atom_id res chain seq x y z
N MET A 1 -1.90 13.35 -5.94
CA MET A 1 -3.37 13.27 -6.01
C MET A 1 -3.87 12.07 -6.83
N MET A 2 -3.15 11.61 -7.86
CA MET A 2 -3.56 10.44 -8.68
C MET A 2 -3.28 9.06 -8.05
N MET A 3 -2.30 8.95 -7.15
CA MET A 3 -1.97 7.69 -6.43
C MET A 3 -3.11 7.16 -5.55
N ALA A 4 -3.87 8.08 -4.97
CA ALA A 4 -5.07 7.85 -4.15
C ALA A 4 -6.11 6.93 -4.80
N ALA A 5 -6.38 7.17 -6.08
CA ALA A 5 -7.46 6.52 -6.82
C ALA A 5 -7.06 5.11 -7.29
N LEU A 6 -5.77 4.86 -7.52
CA LEU A 6 -5.25 3.53 -7.84
C LEU A 6 -5.28 2.58 -6.64
N GLN A 7 -5.19 3.10 -5.42
CA GLN A 7 -5.17 2.31 -4.18
C GLN A 7 -6.50 1.61 -3.86
N LYS A 8 -7.65 2.18 -4.24
CA LYS A 8 -8.97 1.58 -3.99
C LYS A 8 -9.29 0.36 -4.88
N ASN A 9 -8.58 0.19 -6.00
CA ASN A 9 -8.77 -0.93 -6.95
C ASN A 9 -7.63 -1.97 -6.94
N LEU A 10 -6.57 -1.76 -6.14
CA LEU A 10 -5.56 -2.78 -5.95
C LEU A 10 -6.10 -3.86 -5.00
N PRO A 11 -6.00 -5.16 -5.35
CA PRO A 11 -6.32 -6.24 -4.43
C PRO A 11 -5.20 -6.33 -3.37
N ILE A 12 -5.19 -5.39 -2.44
CA ILE A 12 -4.36 -5.43 -1.24
C ILE A 12 -5.07 -6.42 -0.31
N SER A 13 -4.61 -7.67 -0.28
CA SER A 13 -5.03 -8.59 0.76
C SER A 13 -4.12 -8.40 1.96
N LEU A 14 -4.70 -8.01 3.08
CA LEU A 14 -4.01 -8.00 4.36
C LEU A 14 -3.96 -9.44 4.87
N VAL A 15 -2.86 -10.13 4.58
CA VAL A 15 -2.64 -11.48 5.09
C VAL A 15 -1.88 -11.36 6.41
N ASP A 16 -2.60 -11.53 7.53
CA ASP A 16 -1.97 -11.68 8.85
C ASP A 16 -1.45 -13.12 9.01
N MET A 17 -0.14 -13.26 9.17
CA MET A 17 0.55 -14.54 9.33
C MET A 17 0.98 -14.80 10.78
N SER A 18 0.34 -14.17 11.77
CA SER A 18 0.71 -14.24 13.20
C SER A 18 0.45 -15.59 13.89
N LYS A 19 1.06 -16.68 13.41
CA LYS A 19 1.26 -17.93 14.18
C LYS A 19 2.72 -18.06 14.61
N LYS A 20 3.14 -17.25 15.59
CA LYS A 20 4.23 -17.48 16.59
C LYS A 20 4.80 -16.14 17.10
N GLN A 21 4.53 -15.82 18.37
CA GLN A 21 5.28 -15.02 19.36
C GLN A 21 6.05 -13.74 18.98
N ILE A 22 5.93 -13.22 17.77
CA ILE A 22 6.37 -11.87 17.37
C ILE A 22 5.24 -11.31 16.49
N LYS A 23 4.57 -10.24 16.95
CA LYS A 23 3.43 -9.62 16.28
C LYS A 23 3.90 -8.75 15.09
N ILE A 24 4.62 -9.35 14.15
CA ILE A 24 5.04 -8.69 12.91
C ILE A 24 3.93 -8.90 11.89
N SER A 25 3.17 -7.84 11.60
CA SER A 25 2.13 -7.83 10.57
C SER A 25 2.68 -7.17 9.31
N PHE A 26 2.66 -7.90 8.19
CA PHE A 26 3.06 -7.37 6.89
C PHE A 26 1.83 -7.07 6.03
N LYS A 27 1.92 -6.03 5.21
CA LYS A 27 0.88 -5.65 4.26
C LYS A 27 1.37 -6.02 2.85
N PHE A 28 0.52 -6.70 2.10
CA PHE A 28 0.89 -7.33 0.83
C PHE A 28 0.00 -6.87 -0.32
N VAL A 29 0.61 -6.73 -1.49
CA VAL A 29 -0.12 -6.65 -2.76
C VAL A 29 -0.24 -8.06 -3.36
N VAL A 30 -1.44 -8.43 -3.78
CA VAL A 30 -1.71 -9.73 -4.42
C VAL A 30 -1.27 -9.72 -5.88
N VAL A 31 0.03 -9.84 -6.11
CA VAL A 31 0.61 -9.87 -7.46
C VAL A 31 0.17 -11.11 -8.25
N GLU A 32 -0.15 -12.21 -7.56
CA GLU A 32 -0.61 -13.45 -8.18
C GLU A 32 -1.82 -13.25 -9.10
N LYS A 33 -2.78 -12.42 -8.67
CA LYS A 33 -3.98 -12.08 -9.46
C LYS A 33 -3.69 -11.21 -10.69
N LEU A 34 -2.50 -10.63 -10.77
CA LEU A 34 -2.07 -9.74 -11.85
C LEU A 34 -1.08 -10.43 -12.80
N LYS A 35 -0.63 -11.66 -12.51
CA LYS A 35 0.42 -12.35 -13.27
C LYS A 35 0.16 -12.40 -14.77
N ASP A 36 -1.03 -12.84 -15.16
CA ASP A 36 -1.37 -13.01 -16.58
C ASP A 36 -1.28 -11.66 -17.32
N GLN A 37 -1.79 -10.59 -16.70
CA GLN A 37 -1.70 -9.24 -17.25
C GLN A 37 -0.26 -8.74 -17.30
N LEU A 38 0.56 -9.05 -16.29
CA LEU A 38 1.97 -8.68 -16.27
C LEU A 38 2.77 -9.37 -17.37
N LEU A 39 2.50 -10.67 -17.62
CA LEU A 39 3.12 -11.43 -18.70
C LEU A 39 2.70 -10.91 -20.07
N GLU A 40 1.39 -10.65 -20.26
CA GLU A 40 0.87 -10.08 -21.51
C GLU A 40 1.47 -8.70 -21.81
N ASN A 41 1.56 -7.84 -20.79
CA ASN A 41 2.15 -6.51 -20.95
C ASN A 41 3.66 -6.57 -21.16
N ASN A 42 4.37 -7.48 -20.50
CA ASN A 42 5.78 -7.71 -20.76
C ASN A 42 6.02 -8.08 -22.23
N GLU A 43 5.13 -8.87 -22.85
CA GLU A 43 5.28 -9.21 -24.26
C GLU A 43 5.21 -8.01 -25.21
N LYS A 44 4.38 -7.02 -24.88
CA LYS A 44 4.24 -5.78 -25.67
C LYS A 44 5.44 -4.83 -25.53
N THR A 45 6.34 -5.07 -24.58
CA THR A 45 7.50 -4.19 -24.34
C THR A 45 8.72 -4.57 -25.18
N LYS A 46 9.50 -3.55 -25.56
CA LYS A 46 10.79 -3.72 -26.24
C LYS A 46 11.94 -3.60 -25.25
N TRP A 47 12.74 -4.65 -25.12
CA TRP A 47 13.94 -4.67 -24.29
C TRP A 47 15.19 -4.82 -25.13
N VAL A 48 16.27 -4.19 -24.70
CA VAL A 48 17.60 -4.34 -25.29
C VAL A 48 18.57 -4.69 -24.17
N PRO A 49 19.20 -5.88 -24.17
CA PRO A 49 19.04 -6.98 -25.14
C PRO A 49 17.79 -7.84 -24.90
N GLY A 50 17.24 -8.45 -25.96
CA GLY A 50 15.96 -9.18 -25.93
C GLY A 50 15.91 -10.37 -24.96
N PHE A 51 17.02 -11.11 -24.79
CA PHE A 51 17.07 -12.25 -23.88
C PHE A 51 16.79 -11.89 -22.41
N VAL A 52 16.99 -10.63 -22.00
CA VAL A 52 16.70 -10.19 -20.64
C VAL A 52 15.20 -10.20 -20.38
N LYS A 53 14.40 -9.74 -21.35
CA LYS A 53 12.93 -9.84 -21.32
C LYS A 53 12.50 -11.31 -21.25
N GLU A 54 12.91 -12.09 -22.25
CA GLU A 54 12.40 -13.45 -22.49
C GLU A 54 12.82 -14.46 -21.43
N LYS A 55 13.97 -14.27 -20.79
CA LYS A 55 14.51 -15.25 -19.83
C LYS A 55 14.53 -14.72 -18.40
N ARG A 56 15.13 -13.54 -18.16
CA ARG A 56 15.31 -13.07 -16.78
C ARG A 56 14.02 -12.55 -16.20
N PHE A 57 13.41 -11.58 -16.89
CA PHE A 57 12.24 -10.90 -16.36
C PHE A 57 10.97 -11.73 -16.52
N HIS A 58 10.77 -12.40 -17.66
CA HIS A 58 9.64 -13.30 -17.89
C HIS A 58 9.57 -14.41 -16.82
N ASN A 59 10.67 -15.16 -16.60
CA ASN A 59 10.70 -16.22 -15.59
C ASN A 59 10.48 -15.68 -14.16
N TRP A 60 10.90 -14.44 -13.89
CA TRP A 60 10.63 -13.79 -12.60
C TRP A 60 9.14 -13.48 -12.41
N LEU A 61 8.46 -13.00 -13.47
CA LEU A 61 7.02 -12.72 -13.45
C LEU A 61 6.17 -13.98 -13.30
N GLU A 62 6.48 -15.07 -14.01
CA GLU A 62 5.77 -16.35 -13.87
C GLU A 62 5.75 -16.85 -12.42
N ASN A 63 6.89 -16.68 -11.75
CA ASN A 63 7.10 -17.11 -10.37
C ASN A 63 6.81 -16.02 -9.33
N ALA A 64 6.24 -14.88 -9.73
CA ALA A 64 5.96 -13.78 -8.84
C ALA A 64 5.07 -14.24 -7.66
N ARG A 65 5.35 -13.73 -6.46
CA ARG A 65 4.56 -14.02 -5.27
C ARG A 65 3.96 -12.72 -4.74
N TYR A 66 3.24 -12.79 -3.64
CA TYR A 66 2.80 -11.59 -2.92
C TYR A 66 3.96 -10.64 -2.66
N TRP A 67 3.75 -9.37 -2.92
CA TRP A 67 4.75 -8.34 -2.66
C TRP A 67 4.48 -7.71 -1.30
N ALA A 68 5.38 -7.93 -0.34
CA ALA A 68 5.36 -7.24 0.93
C ALA A 68 5.74 -5.77 0.71
N ILE A 69 4.77 -4.86 0.88
CA ILE A 69 4.94 -3.42 0.65
C ILE A 69 5.12 -2.62 1.94
N SER A 70 4.89 -3.21 3.11
CA SER A 70 5.13 -2.52 4.38
C SER A 70 6.56 -2.69 4.88
N ARG A 71 7.11 -1.64 5.51
CA ARG A 71 8.43 -1.61 6.13
C ARG A 71 8.32 -0.96 7.50
N SER A 72 8.80 -1.64 8.54
CA SER A 72 8.96 -1.04 9.87
C SER A 72 10.21 -0.14 9.88
N ARG A 73 10.03 1.10 9.44
CA ARG A 73 11.06 2.15 9.32
C ARG A 73 10.42 3.50 9.63
N PHE A 74 11.24 4.45 10.06
CA PHE A 74 10.76 5.79 10.41
C PHE A 74 10.65 6.75 9.21
N TRP A 75 11.57 6.63 8.25
CA TRP A 75 11.63 7.53 7.09
C TRP A 75 11.14 6.82 5.82
N GLY A 76 10.09 7.38 5.22
CA GLY A 76 9.41 6.89 4.02
C GLY A 76 7.99 7.45 3.98
N THR A 77 7.27 7.24 2.88
CA THR A 77 5.85 7.59 2.80
C THR A 77 5.04 6.65 3.70
N PRO A 78 4.28 7.16 4.68
CA PRO A 78 3.47 6.30 5.54
C PRO A 78 2.39 5.55 4.75
N LEU A 79 2.11 4.29 5.14
CA LEU A 79 1.01 3.53 4.53
C LEU A 79 -0.32 4.18 4.93
N PRO A 80 -1.20 4.59 4.01
CA PRO A 80 -2.42 5.31 4.34
C PRO A 80 -3.52 4.34 4.82
N ILE A 81 -3.20 3.49 5.77
CA ILE A 81 -4.09 2.48 6.35
C ILE A 81 -4.30 2.84 7.82
N SER A 82 -5.56 2.85 8.24
CA SER A 82 -5.95 2.95 9.64
C SER A 82 -6.64 1.67 10.07
N ILE A 83 -6.32 1.18 11.27
CA ILE A 83 -6.81 -0.09 11.81
C ILE A 83 -7.38 0.13 13.22
N SER A 84 -8.49 -0.52 13.54
CA SER A 84 -9.07 -0.51 14.89
C SER A 84 -8.24 -1.36 15.87
N GLU A 85 -8.37 -1.12 17.17
CA GLU A 85 -7.62 -1.89 18.18
C GLU A 85 -7.90 -3.41 18.12
N ASP A 86 -9.13 -3.78 17.74
CA ASP A 86 -9.55 -5.18 17.56
C ASP A 86 -9.10 -5.77 16.21
N GLY A 87 -8.53 -4.97 15.30
CA GLY A 87 -8.04 -5.38 13.99
C GLY A 87 -9.13 -5.69 12.96
N VAL A 88 -10.40 -5.40 13.26
CA VAL A 88 -11.54 -5.74 12.40
C VAL A 88 -11.80 -4.66 11.36
N ASP A 89 -11.76 -3.39 11.76
CA ASP A 89 -11.95 -2.27 10.83
C ASP A 89 -10.61 -1.91 10.24
N ILE A 90 -10.53 -1.91 8.92
CA ILE A 90 -9.34 -1.52 8.18
C ILE A 90 -9.74 -0.61 7.04
N GLU A 91 -9.30 0.63 7.12
CA GLU A 91 -9.66 1.68 6.17
C GLU A 91 -8.42 2.18 5.43
N ALA A 92 -8.50 2.23 4.10
CA ALA A 92 -7.45 2.77 3.24
C ALA A 92 -7.84 4.17 2.78
N ILE A 93 -7.13 5.18 3.28
CA ILE A 93 -7.42 6.60 3.00
C ILE A 93 -6.74 6.99 1.70
N GLY A 94 -7.53 7.35 0.68
CA GLY A 94 -6.98 7.65 -0.63
C GLY A 94 -6.28 9.02 -0.68
N SER A 95 -6.83 10.04 -0.02
CA SER A 95 -6.39 11.42 -0.23
C SER A 95 -6.30 12.24 1.04
N VAL A 96 -5.55 13.34 0.99
CA VAL A 96 -5.51 14.35 2.06
C VAL A 96 -6.90 14.89 2.33
N GLU A 97 -7.67 15.24 1.29
CA GLU A 97 -9.05 15.72 1.45
C GLU A 97 -9.94 14.69 2.16
N GLU A 98 -9.81 13.40 1.83
CA GLU A 98 -10.52 12.32 2.51
C GLU A 98 -10.10 12.22 3.98
N LEU A 99 -8.81 12.30 4.30
CA LEU A 99 -8.31 12.33 5.67
C LEU A 99 -8.88 13.51 6.45
N GLU A 100 -8.80 14.73 5.89
CA GLU A 100 -9.29 15.95 6.54
C GLU A 100 -10.80 15.89 6.78
N ARG A 101 -11.57 15.36 5.81
CA ARG A 101 -13.02 15.22 5.93
C ARG A 101 -13.43 14.24 7.02
N ILE A 102 -12.72 13.13 7.16
CA ILE A 102 -13.08 12.06 8.11
C ILE A 102 -12.55 12.36 9.52
N SER A 103 -11.32 12.88 9.64
CA SER A 103 -10.70 13.19 10.93
C SER A 103 -11.10 14.57 11.48
N GLY A 104 -11.51 15.50 10.61
CA GLY A 104 -11.72 16.91 10.96
C GLY A 104 -10.42 17.70 11.17
N VAL A 105 -9.25 17.10 10.95
CA VAL A 105 -7.94 17.72 11.14
C VAL A 105 -7.38 18.18 9.79
N LYS A 106 -6.94 19.44 9.72
CA LYS A 106 -6.22 19.99 8.56
C LYS A 106 -4.79 19.46 8.53
N VAL A 107 -4.33 18.94 7.40
CA VAL A 107 -2.99 18.32 7.27
C VAL A 107 -2.23 18.88 6.08
N THR A 108 -1.00 19.29 6.31
CA THR A 108 -0.10 19.85 5.28
C THR A 108 1.14 19.00 5.03
N ASP A 109 1.50 18.16 6.01
CA ASP A 109 2.64 17.25 5.96
C ASP A 109 2.18 15.87 6.42
N LEU A 110 2.45 14.86 5.59
CA LEU A 110 2.03 13.48 5.80
C LEU A 110 3.13 12.59 6.40
N HIS A 111 4.27 13.13 6.83
CA HIS A 111 5.29 12.32 7.49
C HIS A 111 4.79 11.83 8.86
N HIS A 112 5.17 10.61 9.26
CA HIS A 112 4.76 9.91 10.49
C HIS A 112 4.55 10.83 11.71
N HIS A 113 5.61 11.54 12.12
CA HIS A 113 5.60 12.45 13.27
C HIS A 113 4.55 13.58 13.24
N LYS A 114 3.89 13.80 12.10
CA LYS A 114 2.81 14.78 11.91
C LYS A 114 1.41 14.16 11.85
N ILE A 115 1.29 12.88 11.53
CA ILE A 115 -0.02 12.25 11.28
C ILE A 115 -0.35 11.08 12.20
N ASP A 116 0.62 10.49 12.89
CA ASP A 116 0.39 9.29 13.72
C ASP A 116 -0.61 9.50 14.86
N HIS A 117 -0.75 10.74 15.35
CA HIS A 117 -1.70 11.10 16.39
C HIS A 117 -3.14 11.31 15.89
N ILE A 118 -3.34 11.37 14.56
CA ILE A 118 -4.65 11.56 13.95
C ILE A 118 -5.40 10.23 13.99
N THR A 119 -6.63 10.28 14.48
CA THR A 119 -7.54 9.13 14.53
C THR A 119 -8.76 9.38 13.65
N ILE A 120 -9.39 8.30 13.22
CA ILE A 120 -10.65 8.35 12.46
C ILE A 120 -11.73 7.54 13.17
N PRO A 121 -13.01 7.98 13.16
CA PRO A 121 -14.09 7.23 13.79
C PRO A 121 -14.30 5.89 13.08
N SER A 122 -14.66 4.85 13.85
CA SER A 122 -14.99 3.53 13.26
C SER A 122 -16.23 3.61 12.37
N PRO A 123 -16.19 3.02 11.15
CA PRO A 123 -17.36 2.93 10.28
C PRO A 123 -18.48 2.06 10.88
N ARG A 124 -18.18 1.19 11.85
CA ARG A 124 -19.18 0.41 12.61
C ARG A 124 -19.95 1.23 13.64
N GLY A 125 -19.52 2.47 13.90
CA GLY A 125 -20.14 3.43 14.81
C GLY A 125 -19.36 3.67 16.09
N GLU A 126 -19.80 4.67 16.87
CA GLU A 126 -19.07 5.22 18.02
C GLU A 126 -18.69 4.18 19.10
N LYS A 127 -19.49 3.12 19.25
CA LYS A 127 -19.25 2.05 20.23
C LYS A 127 -17.97 1.26 19.97
N PHE A 128 -17.50 1.24 18.73
CA PHE A 128 -16.29 0.53 18.31
C PHE A 128 -15.05 1.44 18.36
N GLY A 129 -15.20 2.68 18.81
CA GLY A 129 -14.11 3.62 19.03
C GLY A 129 -13.56 4.20 17.73
N VAL A 130 -12.23 4.25 17.64
CA VAL A 130 -11.48 4.90 16.57
C VAL A 130 -10.48 3.94 15.94
N LEU A 131 -10.06 4.25 14.71
CA LEU A 131 -8.96 3.57 14.04
C LEU A 131 -7.71 4.44 14.17
N HIS A 132 -6.58 3.76 14.35
CA HIS A 132 -5.25 4.37 14.42
C HIS A 132 -4.47 4.09 13.14
N HIS A 133 -3.68 5.08 12.71
CA HIS A 133 -2.77 4.90 11.59
C HIS A 133 -1.75 3.79 11.87
N VAL A 134 -1.38 3.03 10.84
CA VAL A 134 -0.32 2.02 10.97
C VAL A 134 1.06 2.68 10.98
N GLU A 135 1.97 2.21 11.82
CA GLU A 135 3.34 2.75 11.92
C GLU A 135 4.27 2.37 10.75
N ASP A 136 3.79 1.58 9.78
CA ASP A 136 4.61 1.11 8.67
C ASP A 136 4.69 2.17 7.55
N VAL A 137 5.87 2.29 6.94
CA VAL A 137 6.09 3.04 5.69
C VAL A 137 6.13 2.12 4.47
N PHE A 138 5.95 2.70 3.29
CA PHE A 138 6.03 1.98 2.02
C PHE A 138 7.43 1.46 1.75
N ASP A 139 7.49 0.33 1.05
CA ASP A 139 8.68 -0.10 0.32
C ASP A 139 9.07 0.97 -0.70
N CYS A 140 10.33 1.41 -0.69
CA CYS A 140 10.78 2.49 -1.58
C CYS A 140 10.64 2.14 -3.07
N TRP A 141 10.65 0.85 -3.41
CA TRP A 141 10.34 0.40 -4.78
C TRP A 141 8.90 0.73 -5.18
N PHE A 142 7.94 0.71 -4.24
CA PHE A 142 6.57 1.13 -4.49
C PHE A 142 6.49 2.62 -4.83
N GLU A 143 7.21 3.46 -4.09
CA GLU A 143 7.29 4.90 -4.33
C GLU A 143 7.91 5.19 -5.71
N SER A 144 9.04 4.54 -6.02
CA SER A 144 9.71 4.69 -7.32
C SER A 144 8.86 4.18 -8.50
N GLY A 145 8.13 3.07 -8.32
CA GLY A 145 7.24 2.51 -9.33
C GLY A 145 5.98 3.37 -9.56
N SER A 146 5.61 4.18 -8.58
CA SER A 146 4.48 5.11 -8.63
C SER A 146 4.80 6.42 -9.36
N MET A 147 6.10 6.71 -9.61
CA MET A 147 6.57 7.95 -10.24
C MET A 147 5.76 8.39 -11.48
N PRO A 148 5.39 7.51 -12.44
CA PRO A 148 4.70 7.92 -13.67
C PRO A 148 3.37 8.65 -13.49
N TYR A 149 2.71 8.51 -12.33
CA TYR A 149 1.45 9.19 -12.03
C TYR A 149 1.54 10.14 -10.82
N SER A 150 2.70 10.21 -10.17
CA SER A 150 2.93 11.03 -8.97
C SER A 150 3.40 12.43 -9.31
N LEU A 151 3.97 12.64 -10.49
CA LEU A 151 4.30 13.97 -10.97
C LEU A 151 3.08 14.64 -11.60
N PRO A 152 2.82 15.93 -11.31
CA PRO A 152 1.88 16.70 -12.12
C PRO A 152 2.45 16.83 -13.54
N PHE A 153 1.65 16.47 -14.54
CA PHE A 153 1.91 16.82 -15.94
C PHE A 153 1.63 18.31 -16.17
#